data_AF-A0A6M1ZLV0-F1
#
_entry.id   AF-A0A6M1ZLV0-F1
#
_cell.length_a   1.000
_cell.length_b   1.000
_cell.length_c   1.000
_cell.angle_alpha   90.00
_cell.angle_beta   90.00
_cell.angle_gamma   90.00
#
_symmetry.space_group_name_H-M   'P 1'
#
loop_
_entity.id
_entity.type
_entity.pdbx_description
1 polymer ?
#
loop_
_entity_poly.entity_id
_entity_poly.type
_entity_poly.pdbx_seq_one_letter_code
_entity_poly.pdbx_strand_id
1 'polypeptide(L)'
;AYKGPDRPIIPLKYRLEMVSALEMVDYVTWFDEPDPRQILATIKPHVHVNGAEYGQECIEAESVRAHGGRIQLIPRIEGLATSDIIQKIQKVLV
;
A
#
# COMPACT_ATOMS: atom_id res chain seq x y z
N ALA A 1 -9.98 -9.82 -9.16
CA ALA A 1 -9.08 -9.04 -8.27
C ALA A 1 -8.80 -7.68 -8.91
N TYR A 2 -8.68 -6.61 -8.10
CA TYR A 2 -8.51 -5.21 -8.57
C TYR A 2 -7.30 -4.99 -9.50
N LYS A 3 -6.26 -5.84 -9.41
CA LYS A 3 -5.03 -5.74 -10.21
C LYS A 3 -4.90 -6.80 -11.32
N GLY A 4 -6.00 -7.42 -11.72
CA GLY A 4 -6.04 -8.49 -12.73
C GLY A 4 -6.04 -9.90 -12.13
N PRO A 5 -6.27 -10.94 -12.97
CA PRO A 5 -6.44 -12.33 -12.52
C PRO A 5 -5.15 -12.94 -11.95
N ASP A 6 -3.98 -12.56 -12.47
CA ASP A 6 -2.68 -13.11 -12.05
C ASP A 6 -2.07 -12.38 -10.83
N ARG A 7 -2.91 -11.71 -10.04
CA ARG A 7 -2.49 -10.89 -8.89
C ARG A 7 -3.32 -11.19 -7.64
N PRO A 8 -2.69 -11.18 -6.45
CA PRO A 8 -1.26 -10.91 -6.18
C PRO A 8 -0.36 -12.10 -6.57
N ILE A 9 0.91 -11.82 -6.95
CA ILE A 9 1.91 -12.87 -7.26
C ILE A 9 2.35 -13.57 -5.97
N ILE A 10 2.60 -12.78 -4.93
CA ILE A 10 3.08 -13.25 -3.63
C ILE A 10 1.85 -13.39 -2.73
N PRO A 11 1.55 -14.60 -2.19
CA PRO A 11 0.47 -14.82 -1.24
C PRO A 11 0.55 -13.89 -0.02
N LEU A 12 -0.60 -13.59 0.59
CA LEU A 12 -0.71 -12.64 1.72
C LEU A 12 0.30 -12.93 2.82
N LYS A 13 0.38 -14.20 3.29
CA LYS A 13 1.31 -14.63 4.35
C LYS A 13 2.74 -14.14 4.10
N TYR A 14 3.27 -14.40 2.90
CA TYR A 14 4.65 -14.04 2.57
C TYR A 14 4.84 -12.53 2.37
N ARG A 15 3.80 -11.80 1.91
CA ARG A 15 3.87 -10.34 1.87
C ARG A 15 3.95 -9.72 3.26
N LEU A 16 3.20 -10.26 4.22
CA LEU A 16 3.26 -9.83 5.62
C LEU A 16 4.67 -10.05 6.18
N GLU A 17 5.24 -11.24 5.97
CA GLU A 17 6.61 -11.56 6.38
C GLU A 17 7.64 -10.59 5.75
N MET A 18 7.57 -10.35 4.44
CA MET A 18 8.48 -9.44 3.75
C MET A 18 8.43 -8.00 4.29
N VAL A 19 7.24 -7.48 4.56
CA VAL A 19 7.09 -6.12 5.12
C VAL A 19 7.56 -6.08 6.57
N SER A 20 7.31 -7.13 7.36
CA SER A 20 7.75 -7.22 8.76
C SER A 20 9.27 -7.34 8.93
N ALA A 21 9.98 -7.74 7.87
CA ALA A 21 11.44 -7.87 7.89
C ALA A 21 12.17 -6.51 7.71
N LEU A 22 11.45 -5.43 7.41
CA LEU A 22 12.03 -4.11 7.28
C LEU A 22 12.28 -3.49 8.66
N GLU A 23 13.52 -3.04 8.91
CA GLU A 23 13.94 -2.49 10.22
C GLU A 23 13.03 -1.37 10.72
N MET A 24 12.49 -0.53 9.82
CA MET A 24 11.64 0.61 10.17
C MET A 24 10.16 0.27 10.41
N VAL A 25 9.79 -1.02 10.41
CA VAL A 25 8.40 -1.46 10.55
C VAL A 25 8.17 -2.05 11.94
N ASP A 26 7.37 -1.35 12.77
CA ASP A 26 7.01 -1.84 14.10
C ASP A 26 5.88 -2.89 14.08
N TYR A 27 4.88 -2.69 13.21
CA TYR A 27 3.69 -3.54 13.11
C TYR A 27 3.22 -3.70 11.67
N VAL A 28 2.75 -4.90 11.33
CA VAL A 28 2.14 -5.21 10.04
C VAL A 28 0.80 -5.89 10.28
N THR A 29 -0.22 -5.46 9.54
CA THR A 29 -1.55 -6.09 9.54
C THR A 29 -2.11 -6.14 8.12
N TRP A 30 -3.23 -6.86 7.96
CA TRP A 30 -4.02 -6.89 6.74
C TRP A 30 -5.46 -6.48 7.03
N PHE A 31 -6.24 -6.29 5.98
CA PHE A 31 -7.68 -6.08 6.03
C PHE A 31 -8.31 -6.75 4.80
N ASP A 32 -9.54 -7.24 4.93
CA ASP A 32 -10.25 -7.99 3.88
C ASP A 32 -11.22 -7.08 3.09
N GLU A 33 -11.51 -5.90 3.63
CA GLU A 33 -12.32 -4.88 3.00
C GLU A 33 -11.71 -4.41 1.67
N PRO A 34 -12.53 -3.93 0.72
CA PRO A 34 -12.05 -3.45 -0.57
C PRO A 34 -11.18 -2.19 -0.49
N ASP A 35 -11.21 -1.48 0.64
CA ASP A 35 -10.48 -0.25 0.89
C ASP A 35 -10.14 -0.11 2.40
N PRO A 36 -9.19 0.75 2.78
CA PRO A 36 -8.67 0.76 4.14
C PRO A 36 -9.50 1.61 5.12
N ARG A 37 -10.67 2.16 4.76
CA ARG A 37 -11.41 3.09 5.62
C ARG A 37 -11.74 2.51 6.99
N GLN A 38 -12.16 1.25 7.05
CA GLN A 38 -12.54 0.58 8.31
C GLN A 38 -11.33 0.37 9.24
N ILE A 39 -10.21 -0.11 8.70
CA ILE A 39 -9.00 -0.30 9.50
C ILE A 39 -8.42 1.05 9.96
N LEU A 40 -8.51 2.10 9.13
CA LEU A 40 -8.09 3.45 9.50
C LEU A 40 -8.94 4.06 10.61
N ALA A 41 -10.26 3.81 10.60
CA ALA A 41 -11.14 4.20 11.70
C ALA A 41 -10.86 3.43 13.00
N THR A 42 -10.27 2.24 12.90
CA THR A 42 -9.89 1.42 14.06
C THR A 42 -8.57 1.87 14.66
N ILE A 43 -7.51 2.00 13.83
CA ILE A 43 -6.16 2.32 14.30
C ILE A 43 -5.92 3.82 14.51
N LYS A 44 -6.74 4.68 13.88
CA LYS A 44 -6.76 6.14 14.07
C LYS A 44 -5.37 6.79 13.97
N PRO A 45 -4.71 6.70 12.80
CA PRO A 45 -3.34 7.16 12.68
C PRO A 45 -3.25 8.69 12.75
N HIS A 46 -2.26 9.22 13.47
CA HIS A 46 -1.96 10.65 13.46
C HIS A 46 -1.46 11.13 12.09
N VAL A 47 -0.76 10.26 11.36
CA VAL A 47 -0.25 10.53 10.00
C VAL A 47 -0.51 9.30 9.13
N HIS A 48 -1.17 9.49 7.99
CA HIS A 48 -1.35 8.47 6.97
C HIS A 48 -0.57 8.87 5.72
N VAL A 49 0.35 8.01 5.28
CA VAL A 49 1.20 8.26 4.11
C VAL A 49 0.67 7.50 2.91
N ASN A 50 0.54 8.16 1.76
CA ASN A 50 0.16 7.52 0.50
C ASN A 50 0.90 8.16 -0.70
N GLY A 51 0.80 7.54 -1.87
CA GLY A 51 1.38 8.05 -3.11
C GLY A 51 0.75 9.37 -3.56
N ALA A 52 1.57 10.29 -4.06
CA ALA A 52 1.12 11.60 -4.54
C ALA A 52 0.07 11.51 -5.65
N GLU A 53 0.04 10.42 -6.41
CA GLU A 53 -0.95 10.16 -7.46
C GLU A 53 -2.41 10.09 -6.94
N TYR A 54 -2.61 9.83 -5.64
CA TYR A 54 -3.95 9.73 -5.04
C TYR A 54 -4.52 11.07 -4.59
N GLY A 55 -3.69 12.11 -4.47
CA GLY A 55 -4.12 13.44 -4.05
C GLY A 55 -4.56 13.52 -2.58
N GLN A 56 -4.86 14.74 -2.13
CA GLN A 56 -5.21 15.01 -0.72
C GLN A 56 -6.63 14.54 -0.35
N GLU A 57 -7.51 14.43 -1.33
CA GLU A 57 -8.90 13.98 -1.17
C GLU A 57 -9.06 12.50 -1.55
N CYS A 58 -8.04 11.69 -1.26
CA CYS A 58 -8.08 10.26 -1.46
C CYS A 58 -9.17 9.59 -0.58
N ILE A 59 -9.51 8.33 -0.88
CA ILE A 59 -10.59 7.60 -0.19
C ILE A 59 -10.34 7.46 1.33
N GLU A 60 -9.08 7.53 1.76
CA GLU A 60 -8.66 7.47 3.15
C GLU A 60 -8.86 8.79 3.91
N ALA A 61 -8.96 9.92 3.21
CA ALA A 61 -8.87 11.26 3.78
C ALA A 61 -9.92 11.52 4.86
N GLU A 62 -11.19 11.16 4.61
CA GLU A 62 -12.27 11.34 5.56
C GLU A 62 -12.04 10.54 6.85
N SER A 63 -11.70 9.25 6.73
CA SER A 63 -11.49 8.36 7.89
C SER A 63 -10.31 8.81 8.75
N VAL A 64 -9.24 9.31 8.13
CA VAL A 64 -8.06 9.83 8.84
C VAL A 64 -8.37 11.17 9.52
N ARG A 65 -8.99 12.12 8.80
CA ARG A 65 -9.29 13.47 9.31
C ARG A 65 -10.36 13.45 10.40
N ALA A 66 -11.33 12.53 10.34
CA ALA A 66 -12.36 12.36 11.38
C ALA A 66 -11.77 12.12 12.79
N HIS A 67 -10.52 11.63 12.87
CA HIS A 67 -9.80 11.36 14.10
C HIS A 67 -8.65 12.34 14.37
N GLY A 68 -8.60 13.46 13.65
CA GLY A 68 -7.54 14.47 13.78
C GLY A 68 -6.21 14.11 13.12
N GLY A 69 -6.16 13.02 12.35
CA GLY A 69 -4.98 12.64 11.57
C GLY A 69 -4.80 13.51 10.32
N ARG A 70 -3.60 13.46 9.74
CA ARG A 70 -3.27 14.15 8.47
C ARG A 70 -2.82 13.19 7.38
N ILE A 71 -3.12 13.55 6.13
CA ILE A 71 -2.59 12.87 4.94
C ILE A 71 -1.24 13.48 4.58
N GLN A 72 -0.24 12.62 4.36
CA GLN A 72 1.06 12.99 3.82
C GLN A 72 1.26 12.27 2.50
N LEU A 73 1.45 13.04 1.43
CA LEU A 73 1.68 12.48 0.10
C LEU A 73 3.18 12.43 -0.20
N ILE A 74 3.63 11.33 -0.80
CA ILE A 74 5.03 11.14 -1.22
C ILE A 74 5.11 10.81 -2.72
N PRO A 75 6.11 11.35 -3.45
CA PRO A 75 6.31 10.99 -4.84
C PRO A 75 6.69 9.52 -4.94
N ARG A 76 6.15 8.84 -5.95
CA ARG A 76 6.50 7.45 -6.22
C ARG A 76 7.88 7.36 -6.86
N ILE A 77 8.65 6.35 -6.48
CA ILE A 77 9.90 6.01 -7.15
C ILE A 77 9.58 5.25 -8.44
N GLU A 78 10.03 5.79 -9.56
CA GLU A 78 9.79 5.20 -10.88
C GLU A 78 10.55 3.89 -11.11
N GLY A 79 9.99 3.01 -11.93
CA GLY A 79 10.64 1.77 -12.37
C GLY A 79 10.73 0.66 -11.31
N LEU A 80 10.11 0.85 -10.14
CA LEU A 80 10.04 -0.13 -9.05
C LEU A 80 8.64 -0.75 -8.88
N ALA A 81 7.69 -0.48 -9.79
CA ALA A 81 6.42 -1.19 -9.74
C ALA A 81 6.64 -2.69 -9.94
N THR A 82 5.83 -3.54 -9.30
CA THR A 82 5.89 -5.00 -9.55
C THR A 82 5.73 -5.35 -11.03
N SER A 83 4.91 -4.58 -11.76
CA SER A 83 4.76 -4.74 -13.22
C SER A 83 6.05 -4.38 -13.96
N ASP A 84 6.72 -3.28 -13.59
CA ASP A 84 7.99 -2.87 -14.19
C ASP A 84 9.09 -3.90 -13.93
N ILE A 85 9.15 -4.45 -12.72
CA ILE A 85 10.11 -5.49 -12.33
C ILE A 85 9.88 -6.75 -13.17
N ILE A 86 8.64 -7.19 -13.36
CA ILE A 86 8.33 -8.35 -14.21
C ILE A 86 8.75 -8.08 -15.65
N GLN A 87 8.43 -6.91 -16.20
CA GLN A 87 8.83 -6.55 -17.56
C GLN A 87 10.35 -6.55 -17.72
N LYS A 88 11.09 -6.06 -16.72
CA LYS A 88 12.57 -6.11 -16.69
C LYS A 88 13.08 -7.56 -16.69
N ILE A 89 12.51 -8.43 -15.86
CA ILE A 89 12.88 -9.86 -15.80
C ILE A 89 12.61 -10.54 -17.15
N GLN A 90 11.43 -10.33 -17.74
CA GLN A 90 11.07 -10.90 -19.04
C GLN A 90 12.04 -10.49 -20.15
N LYS A 91 12.49 -9.23 -20.16
CA LYS A 91 13.48 -8.73 -21.12
C LYS A 91 14.88 -9.34 -20.97
N VAL A 92 15.23 -9.90 -19.82
CA VAL A 92 16.52 -10.58 -19.59
C VAL A 92 16.47 -12.05 -20.03
N LEU A 93 15.27 -12.64 -20.03
CA LEU A 93 15.04 -14.04 -20.39
C LEU A 93 14.83 -14.26 -21.90
N VAL A 94 14.77 -13.19 -22.67
CA VAL A 94 14.65 -13.16 -24.15
C VAL A 94 15.94 -12.59 -24.72
#